data_AF-A0A2H6HV71-F1
#
_entry.id   AF-A0A2H6HV71-F1
#
_cell.length_a   1.000
_cell.length_b   1.000
_cell.length_c   1.000
_cell.angle_alpha   90.00
_cell.angle_beta   90.00
_cell.angle_gamma   90.00
#
_symmetry.space_group_name_H-M   'P 1'
#
loop_
_entity.id
_entity.type
_entity.pdbx_description
1 polymer ?
#
loop_
_entity_poly.entity_id
_entity_poly.type
_entity_poly.pdbx_seq_one_letter_code
_entity_poly.pdbx_strand_id
1 'polypeptide(L)'
;MISHEAMHLAESLAHYALIVMALVYILRIRWFLGFVAGKERQAPTGAADTNPKRGSNYSLAIIAMPWVMESTRTKPFLYLQFVLFHLGVVAGITLSFTIPFAAEFTALPIVQIIFKSLIGAAFVVGVIRIIRRIGNIYMRAISTPDDHFALWLLTAWFGFAYFAVSMDGGMAQYIYFWMTMFFLLYVPFSKISHYLYYPFTRHYFGKSMGRRGVYPIRRGPAAS
;
A
#
# COMPACT_ATOMS: atom_id res chain seq x y z
N MET A 1 28.42 18.25 -5.44
CA MET A 1 27.67 18.35 -4.17
C MET A 1 26.43 19.18 -4.46
N ILE A 2 25.23 18.72 -4.09
CA ILE A 2 24.00 19.50 -4.26
C ILE A 2 24.03 20.63 -3.22
N SER A 3 23.57 21.84 -3.56
CA SER A 3 23.53 22.92 -2.59
C SER A 3 22.52 22.62 -1.48
N HIS A 4 22.82 23.05 -0.25
CA HIS A 4 21.89 22.91 0.88
C HIS A 4 20.51 23.51 0.56
N GLU A 5 20.48 24.67 -0.12
CA GLU A 5 19.24 25.31 -0.56
C GLU A 5 18.41 24.43 -1.50
N ALA A 6 19.05 23.77 -2.47
CA ALA A 6 18.36 22.89 -3.40
C ALA A 6 17.81 21.64 -2.72
N MET A 7 18.54 21.07 -1.75
CA MET A 7 18.06 19.93 -0.96
C MET A 7 16.86 20.31 -0.11
N HIS A 8 16.94 21.42 0.63
CA HIS A 8 15.84 21.92 1.44
C HIS A 8 14.61 22.29 0.61
N LEU A 9 14.79 22.80 -0.61
CA LEU A 9 13.70 23.02 -1.54
C LEU A 9 13.00 21.71 -1.91
N ALA A 10 13.75 20.66 -2.29
CA ALA A 10 13.19 19.36 -2.65
C ALA A 10 12.43 18.72 -1.48
N GLU A 11 12.98 18.78 -0.27
CA GLU A 11 12.33 18.36 0.96
C GLU A 11 11.03 19.13 1.19
N SER A 12 11.07 20.46 1.14
CA SER A 12 9.90 21.32 1.36
C SER A 12 8.78 21.02 0.37
N LEU A 13 9.11 20.84 -0.91
CA LEU A 13 8.15 20.49 -1.96
C LEU A 13 7.50 19.12 -1.72
N ALA A 14 8.26 18.14 -1.21
CA ALA A 14 7.69 16.85 -0.82
C ALA A 14 6.67 17.00 0.33
N HIS A 15 6.94 17.84 1.32
CA HIS A 15 6.00 18.11 2.41
C HIS A 15 4.76 18.87 1.92
N TYR A 16 4.89 19.84 1.02
CA TYR A 16 3.73 20.51 0.42
C TYR A 16 2.89 19.52 -0.42
N ALA A 17 3.52 18.63 -1.16
CA ALA A 17 2.83 17.57 -1.89
C ALA A 17 2.06 16.62 -0.95
N LEU A 18 2.58 16.33 0.25
CA LEU A 18 1.87 15.57 1.28
C LEU A 18 0.59 16.27 1.73
N ILE A 19 0.64 17.59 1.94
CA ILE A 19 -0.55 18.39 2.30
C ILE A 19 -1.58 18.32 1.16
N VAL A 20 -1.16 18.46 -0.09
CA VAL A 20 -2.05 18.32 -1.26
C VAL A 20 -2.69 16.93 -1.28
N MET A 21 -1.90 15.86 -1.08
CA MET A 21 -2.41 14.49 -1.01
C MET A 21 -3.47 14.34 0.09
N ALA A 22 -3.20 14.85 1.28
CA ALA A 22 -4.11 14.82 2.41
C ALA A 22 -5.43 15.54 2.10
N LEU A 23 -5.37 16.74 1.51
CA LEU A 23 -6.56 17.49 1.09
C LEU A 23 -7.40 16.71 0.07
N VAL A 24 -6.77 16.15 -0.96
CA VAL A 24 -7.46 15.33 -1.98
C VAL A 24 -8.15 14.14 -1.32
N TYR A 25 -7.51 13.49 -0.35
CA TYR A 25 -8.09 12.36 0.37
C TYR A 25 -9.24 12.75 1.29
N ILE A 26 -9.14 13.85 2.02
CA ILE A 26 -10.23 14.37 2.84
C ILE A 26 -11.45 14.67 1.95
N LEU A 27 -11.24 15.36 0.83
CA LEU A 27 -12.31 15.67 -0.13
C LEU A 27 -12.94 14.39 -0.69
N ARG A 28 -12.14 13.40 -1.07
CA ARG A 28 -12.64 12.11 -1.57
C ARG A 28 -13.40 11.31 -0.52
N ILE A 29 -12.90 11.23 0.72
CA ILE A 29 -13.59 10.54 1.81
C ILE A 29 -14.93 11.23 2.07
N ARG A 30 -14.94 12.57 2.18
CA ARG A 30 -16.17 13.35 2.38
C ARG A 30 -17.17 13.10 1.25
N TRP A 31 -16.71 13.12 0.00
CA TRP A 31 -17.56 12.82 -1.16
C TRP A 31 -18.12 11.39 -1.08
N PHE A 32 -17.27 10.40 -0.78
CA PHE A 32 -17.66 9.00 -0.69
C PHE A 32 -18.67 8.74 0.45
N LEU A 33 -18.49 9.40 1.60
CA LEU A 33 -19.42 9.33 2.73
C LEU A 33 -20.76 10.04 2.46
N GLY A 34 -20.85 10.85 1.41
CA GLY A 34 -22.10 11.48 0.98
C GLY A 34 -23.08 10.52 0.30
N PHE A 35 -22.64 9.33 -0.12
CA PHE A 35 -23.52 8.35 -0.76
C PHE A 35 -24.30 7.52 0.26
N VAL A 36 -25.59 7.33 0.00
CA VAL A 36 -26.45 6.47 0.82
C VAL A 36 -26.06 5.01 0.59
N ALA A 37 -25.62 4.33 1.65
CA ALA A 37 -25.29 2.91 1.59
C ALA A 37 -26.51 2.05 1.21
N GLY A 38 -26.35 1.22 0.17
CA GLY A 38 -27.37 0.27 -0.25
C GLY A 38 -27.81 -0.64 0.91
N LYS A 39 -29.12 -0.75 1.11
CA LYS A 39 -29.71 -1.71 2.05
C LYS A 39 -29.92 -3.03 1.33
N GLU A 40 -29.38 -4.12 1.89
CA GLU A 40 -29.76 -5.47 1.46
C GLU A 40 -31.27 -5.66 1.71
N ARG A 41 -31.99 -6.12 0.70
CA ARG A 41 -33.44 -6.32 0.76
C ARG A 41 -33.81 -7.78 0.98
N GLN A 42 -32.88 -8.69 0.71
CA GLN A 42 -33.07 -10.11 0.97
C GLN A 42 -33.24 -10.38 2.47
N ALA A 43 -34.09 -11.35 2.79
CA ALA A 43 -34.19 -11.88 4.13
C ALA A 43 -32.80 -12.41 4.58
N PRO A 44 -32.45 -12.32 5.87
CA PRO A 44 -31.24 -12.97 6.37
C PRO A 44 -31.30 -14.49 6.11
N THR A 45 -30.27 -15.04 5.46
CA THR A 45 -30.22 -16.46 5.07
C THR A 45 -29.20 -17.27 5.87
N GLY A 46 -28.56 -16.66 6.86
CA GLY A 46 -27.48 -17.26 7.64
C GLY A 46 -27.90 -17.81 9.01
N ALA A 47 -27.07 -18.71 9.54
CA ALA A 47 -27.22 -19.20 10.91
C ALA A 47 -27.03 -18.08 11.95
N ALA A 48 -27.45 -18.33 13.19
CA ALA A 48 -27.46 -17.33 14.27
C ALA A 48 -26.08 -16.73 14.62
N ASP A 49 -24.99 -17.41 14.27
CA ASP A 49 -23.62 -16.93 14.43
C ASP A 49 -23.16 -15.96 13.34
N THR A 50 -23.95 -15.78 12.28
CA THR A 50 -23.70 -14.86 11.18
C THR A 50 -24.57 -13.62 11.34
N ASN A 51 -23.98 -12.44 11.17
CA ASN A 51 -24.72 -11.20 11.09
C ASN A 51 -23.89 -10.14 10.35
N PRO A 52 -24.51 -9.02 9.91
CA PRO A 52 -23.80 -8.00 9.15
C PRO A 52 -22.55 -7.45 9.86
N LYS A 53 -22.59 -7.27 11.19
CA LYS A 53 -21.46 -6.75 11.98
C LYS A 53 -20.29 -7.74 11.99
N ARG A 54 -20.57 -9.02 12.27
CA ARG A 54 -19.56 -10.10 12.24
C ARG A 54 -18.96 -10.26 10.85
N GLY A 55 -19.78 -10.20 9.80
CA GLY A 55 -19.32 -10.26 8.42
C GLY A 55 -18.42 -9.09 8.03
N SER A 56 -18.76 -7.85 8.42
CA SER A 56 -17.93 -6.66 8.20
C SER A 56 -16.58 -6.77 8.92
N ASN A 57 -16.58 -7.12 10.20
CA ASN A 57 -15.33 -7.26 10.98
C ASN A 57 -14.44 -8.36 10.41
N TYR A 58 -15.02 -9.52 10.08
CA TYR A 58 -14.30 -10.62 9.44
C TYR A 58 -13.68 -10.18 8.11
N SER A 59 -14.46 -9.50 7.26
CA SER A 59 -14.00 -9.02 5.97
C SER A 59 -12.87 -8.00 6.06
N LEU A 60 -12.93 -7.08 7.03
CA LEU A 60 -11.87 -6.11 7.32
C LEU A 60 -10.59 -6.79 7.83
N ALA A 61 -10.73 -7.77 8.72
CA ALA A 61 -9.59 -8.49 9.28
C ALA A 61 -8.90 -9.43 8.28
N ILE A 62 -9.51 -9.74 7.13
CA ILE A 62 -8.97 -10.70 6.17
C ILE A 62 -7.54 -10.35 5.70
N ILE A 63 -7.15 -9.07 5.64
CA ILE A 63 -5.76 -8.67 5.30
C ILE A 63 -4.72 -9.26 6.28
N ALA A 64 -5.10 -9.48 7.54
CA ALA A 64 -4.28 -10.10 8.57
C ALA A 64 -4.50 -11.62 8.69
N MET A 65 -5.34 -12.22 7.83
CA MET A 65 -5.66 -13.65 7.86
C MET A 65 -5.27 -14.33 6.53
N PRO A 66 -3.97 -14.48 6.23
CA PRO A 66 -3.49 -15.07 4.98
C PRO A 66 -4.00 -16.50 4.74
N TRP A 67 -4.27 -17.25 5.81
CA TRP A 67 -4.84 -18.60 5.72
C TRP A 67 -6.27 -18.63 5.18
N VAL A 68 -7.01 -17.51 5.23
CA VAL A 68 -8.40 -17.40 4.71
C VAL A 68 -8.42 -17.19 3.20
N MET A 69 -7.49 -16.39 2.67
CA MET A 69 -7.40 -16.10 1.25
C MET A 69 -6.78 -17.28 0.49
N GLU A 70 -7.49 -17.84 -0.48
CA GLU A 70 -6.98 -18.98 -1.26
C GLU A 70 -5.67 -18.65 -1.99
N SER A 71 -5.60 -17.49 -2.64
CA SER A 71 -4.41 -17.04 -3.37
C SER A 71 -3.19 -16.95 -2.47
N THR A 72 -3.37 -16.52 -1.23
CA THR A 72 -2.30 -16.37 -0.25
C THR A 72 -1.89 -17.71 0.35
N ARG A 73 -2.87 -18.54 0.70
CA ARG A 73 -2.66 -19.88 1.26
C ARG A 73 -1.96 -20.83 0.28
N THR A 74 -2.31 -20.77 -1.01
CA THR A 74 -1.77 -21.66 -2.05
C THR A 74 -0.47 -21.15 -2.67
N LYS A 75 -0.16 -19.85 -2.53
CA LYS A 75 1.01 -19.22 -3.15
C LYS A 75 1.82 -18.42 -2.11
N PRO A 76 2.47 -19.10 -1.14
CA PRO A 76 3.20 -18.44 -0.05
C PRO A 76 4.30 -17.51 -0.54
N PHE A 77 4.96 -17.83 -1.65
CA PHE A 77 5.98 -16.95 -2.25
C PHE A 77 5.41 -15.61 -2.73
N LEU A 78 4.20 -15.59 -3.30
CA LEU A 78 3.54 -14.34 -3.69
C LEU A 78 3.10 -13.52 -2.47
N TYR A 79 2.76 -14.20 -1.37
CA TYR A 79 2.47 -13.53 -0.11
C TYR A 79 3.72 -12.89 0.50
N LEU A 80 4.85 -13.60 0.50
CA LEU A 80 6.12 -13.04 0.97
C LEU A 80 6.51 -11.79 0.17
N GLN A 81 6.39 -11.83 -1.16
CA GLN A 81 6.57 -10.66 -2.01
C GLN A 81 5.64 -9.51 -1.61
N PHE A 82 4.35 -9.80 -1.36
CA PHE A 82 3.40 -8.81 -0.89
C PHE A 82 3.87 -8.15 0.41
N VAL A 83 4.24 -8.93 1.43
CA VAL A 83 4.68 -8.42 2.74
C VAL A 83 5.94 -7.57 2.59
N LEU A 84 6.99 -8.11 1.97
CA LEU A 84 8.27 -7.40 1.81
C LEU A 84 8.10 -6.09 1.04
N PHE A 85 7.28 -6.10 -0.01
CA PHE A 85 7.01 -4.89 -0.80
C PHE A 85 6.32 -3.81 0.04
N HIS A 86 5.31 -4.16 0.84
CA HIS A 86 4.61 -3.18 1.69
C HIS A 86 5.48 -2.69 2.85
N LEU A 87 6.28 -3.56 3.47
CA LEU A 87 7.24 -3.16 4.48
C LEU A 87 8.27 -2.18 3.92
N GLY A 88 8.75 -2.39 2.70
CA GLY A 88 9.61 -1.43 2.01
C GLY A 88 8.90 -0.10 1.71
N VAL A 89 7.62 -0.11 1.30
CA VAL A 89 6.84 1.14 1.14
C VAL A 89 6.79 1.91 2.46
N VAL A 90 6.44 1.23 3.56
CA VAL A 90 6.39 1.86 4.90
C VAL A 90 7.75 2.40 5.29
N ALA A 91 8.82 1.62 5.11
CA ALA A 91 10.19 2.06 5.38
C ALA A 91 10.58 3.28 4.54
N GLY A 92 10.28 3.28 3.24
CA GLY A 92 10.56 4.41 2.36
C GLY A 92 9.75 5.65 2.70
N ILE A 93 8.51 5.53 3.17
CA ILE A 93 7.73 6.68 3.66
C ILE A 93 8.31 7.19 4.97
N THR A 94 8.62 6.31 5.92
CA THR A 94 9.24 6.70 7.18
C THR A 94 10.56 7.44 6.95
N LEU A 95 11.36 6.96 5.99
CA LEU A 95 12.62 7.59 5.61
C LEU A 95 12.46 9.05 5.15
N SER A 96 11.34 9.40 4.49
CA SER A 96 11.11 10.78 4.03
C SER A 96 10.89 11.76 5.17
N PHE A 97 10.58 11.26 6.38
CA PHE A 97 10.47 12.06 7.59
C PHE A 97 11.71 11.98 8.46
N THR A 98 12.35 10.81 8.55
CA THR A 98 13.51 10.65 9.43
C THR A 98 14.75 11.35 8.88
N ILE A 99 14.92 11.46 7.55
CA ILE A 99 16.01 12.25 6.97
C ILE A 99 15.92 13.74 7.41
N PRO A 100 14.81 14.48 7.18
CA PRO A 100 14.75 15.90 7.53
C PRO A 100 14.58 16.17 9.03
N PHE A 101 13.83 15.33 9.76
CA PHE A 101 13.46 15.62 11.16
C PHE A 101 14.24 14.84 12.21
N ALA A 102 14.96 13.79 11.81
CA ALA A 102 15.69 12.91 12.72
C ALA A 102 16.98 12.39 12.07
N ALA A 103 17.76 13.30 11.47
CA ALA A 103 18.97 12.96 10.73
C ALA A 103 19.97 12.14 11.58
N GLU A 104 20.16 12.53 12.84
CA GLU A 104 21.03 11.82 13.79
C GLU A 104 20.57 10.37 14.03
N PHE A 105 19.26 10.14 14.13
CA PHE A 105 18.70 8.80 14.27
C PHE A 105 18.91 7.98 12.98
N THR A 106 18.72 8.59 11.82
CA THR A 106 18.95 7.95 10.52
C THR A 106 20.43 7.62 10.30
N ALA A 107 21.35 8.39 10.88
CA ALA A 107 22.79 8.17 10.81
C ALA A 107 23.26 6.93 11.59
N LEU A 108 22.45 6.41 12.52
CA LEU A 108 22.81 5.22 13.30
C LEU A 108 23.01 4.00 12.38
N PRO A 109 24.14 3.26 12.48
CA PRO A 109 24.43 2.15 11.58
C PRO A 109 23.34 1.08 11.55
N ILE A 110 22.78 0.73 12.71
CA ILE A 110 21.70 -0.25 12.82
C ILE A 110 20.43 0.20 12.09
N VAL A 111 20.10 1.50 12.18
CA VAL A 111 18.94 2.10 11.52
C VAL A 111 19.14 2.08 10.00
N GLN A 112 20.33 2.44 9.52
CA GLN A 112 20.65 2.35 8.09
C GLN A 112 20.56 0.93 7.55
N ILE A 113 21.06 -0.07 8.29
CA ILE A 113 20.96 -1.49 7.90
C ILE A 113 19.49 -1.89 7.78
N ILE A 114 18.65 -1.56 8.76
CA ILE A 114 17.22 -1.90 8.73
C ILE A 114 16.53 -1.26 7.51
N PHE A 115 16.71 0.04 7.28
CA PHE A 115 16.11 0.72 6.13
C PHE A 115 16.61 0.13 4.80
N LYS A 116 17.92 -0.05 4.64
CA LYS A 116 18.52 -0.63 3.43
C LYS A 116 18.03 -2.04 3.17
N SER A 117 17.94 -2.90 4.19
CA SER A 117 17.45 -4.27 4.04
C SER A 117 15.99 -4.30 3.60
N LEU A 118 15.10 -3.52 4.24
CA LEU A 118 13.69 -3.48 3.89
C LEU A 118 13.45 -2.88 2.50
N ILE A 119 14.05 -1.73 2.21
CA ILE A 119 13.91 -1.03 0.93
C ILE A 119 14.57 -1.83 -0.20
N GLY A 120 15.75 -2.40 0.04
CA GLY A 120 16.46 -3.24 -0.93
C GLY A 120 15.67 -4.53 -1.26
N ALA A 121 15.08 -5.19 -0.26
CA ALA A 121 14.21 -6.34 -0.50
C ALA A 121 12.98 -5.93 -1.33
N ALA A 122 12.36 -4.79 -1.05
CA ALA A 122 11.23 -4.29 -1.82
C ALA A 122 11.60 -3.88 -3.25
N PHE A 123 12.79 -3.34 -3.47
CA PHE A 123 13.34 -3.07 -4.80
C PHE A 123 13.46 -4.37 -5.62
N VAL A 124 14.07 -5.41 -5.05
CA VAL A 124 14.20 -6.72 -5.71
C VAL A 124 12.83 -7.31 -6.04
N VAL A 125 11.87 -7.24 -5.11
CA VAL A 125 10.48 -7.65 -5.38
C VAL A 125 9.85 -6.81 -6.49
N GLY A 126 10.09 -5.50 -6.53
CA GLY A 126 9.65 -4.61 -7.61
C GLY A 126 10.14 -5.07 -8.97
N VAL A 127 11.44 -5.35 -9.10
CA VAL A 127 12.06 -5.89 -10.32
C VAL A 127 11.43 -7.23 -10.73
N ILE A 128 11.28 -8.18 -9.79
CA ILE A 128 10.63 -9.47 -10.05
C ILE A 128 9.20 -9.28 -10.58
N ARG A 129 8.44 -8.35 -9.97
CA ARG A 129 7.06 -8.06 -10.39
C ARG A 129 7.00 -7.40 -11.76
N ILE A 130 7.97 -6.57 -12.13
CA ILE A 130 8.09 -5.97 -13.46
C ILE A 130 8.35 -7.06 -14.50
N ILE A 131 9.35 -7.91 -14.27
CA ILE A 131 9.69 -9.04 -15.14
C ILE A 131 8.47 -9.93 -15.36
N ARG A 132 7.77 -10.30 -14.28
CA ARG A 132 6.55 -11.10 -14.37
C ARG A 132 5.44 -10.41 -15.14
N ARG A 133 5.26 -9.10 -14.96
CA ARG A 133 4.19 -8.32 -15.63
C ARG A 133 4.43 -8.21 -17.13
N ILE A 134 5.68 -8.08 -17.56
CA ILE A 134 6.04 -7.95 -18.98
C ILE A 134 6.26 -9.32 -19.65
N GLY A 135 6.69 -10.34 -18.90
CA GLY A 135 6.96 -11.67 -19.44
C GLY A 135 5.74 -12.59 -19.53
N ASN A 136 4.78 -12.48 -18.61
CA ASN A 136 3.64 -13.40 -18.56
C ASN A 136 2.47 -12.89 -19.42
N ILE A 137 2.07 -13.65 -20.43
CA ILE A 137 0.98 -13.30 -21.37
C ILE A 137 -0.35 -12.97 -20.66
N TYR A 138 -0.72 -13.74 -19.64
CA TYR A 138 -1.95 -13.53 -18.88
C TYR A 138 -1.87 -12.25 -18.05
N MET A 139 -0.72 -11.96 -17.44
CA MET A 139 -0.53 -10.72 -16.69
C MET A 139 -0.60 -9.49 -17.60
N ARG A 140 0.00 -9.56 -18.79
CA ARG A 140 -0.05 -8.46 -19.78
C ARG A 140 -1.49 -8.20 -20.24
N ALA A 141 -2.26 -9.26 -20.50
CA ALA A 141 -3.63 -9.15 -20.98
C ALA A 141 -4.57 -8.39 -20.01
N ILE A 142 -4.28 -8.44 -18.71
CA ILE A 142 -5.05 -7.75 -17.66
C ILE A 142 -4.36 -6.50 -17.10
N SER A 143 -3.20 -6.10 -17.64
CA SER A 143 -2.45 -4.94 -17.17
C SER A 143 -2.88 -3.68 -17.91
N THR A 144 -3.09 -2.61 -17.15
CA THR A 144 -3.31 -1.25 -17.65
C THR A 144 -1.98 -0.48 -17.74
N PRO A 145 -1.91 0.63 -18.50
CA PRO A 145 -0.72 1.49 -18.51
C PRO A 145 -0.31 1.96 -17.10
N ASP A 146 -1.29 2.27 -16.26
CA ASP A 146 -1.10 2.69 -14.87
C ASP A 146 -0.47 1.57 -14.01
N ASP A 147 -0.79 0.29 -14.27
CA ASP A 147 -0.16 -0.85 -13.62
C ASP A 147 1.35 -0.94 -13.86
N HIS A 148 1.79 -0.59 -15.07
CA HIS A 148 3.20 -0.54 -15.42
C HIS A 148 3.84 0.69 -14.80
N PHE A 149 3.31 1.88 -15.07
CA PHE A 149 3.90 3.13 -14.63
C PHE A 149 4.06 3.18 -13.09
N ALA A 150 3.02 2.84 -12.34
CA ALA A 150 3.07 2.80 -10.88
C ALA A 150 4.16 1.86 -10.35
N LEU A 151 4.32 0.69 -10.98
CA LEU A 151 5.29 -0.31 -10.53
C LEU A 151 6.73 0.09 -10.88
N TRP A 152 6.96 0.63 -12.07
CA TRP A 152 8.26 1.17 -12.48
C TRP A 152 8.68 2.34 -11.59
N LEU A 153 7.77 3.30 -11.40
CA LEU A 153 8.00 4.48 -10.56
C LEU A 153 8.34 4.07 -9.12
N LEU A 154 7.56 3.18 -8.51
CA LEU A 154 7.79 2.74 -7.13
C LEU A 154 9.09 1.92 -7.00
N THR A 155 9.44 1.13 -8.02
CA THR A 155 10.71 0.39 -8.05
C THR A 155 11.90 1.34 -8.17
N ALA A 156 11.84 2.34 -9.05
CA ALA A 156 12.88 3.36 -9.13
C ALA A 156 12.99 4.16 -7.82
N TRP A 157 11.86 4.51 -7.21
CA TRP A 157 11.82 5.21 -5.91
C TRP A 157 12.51 4.40 -4.82
N PHE A 158 12.30 3.08 -4.74
CA PHE A 158 13.06 2.22 -3.82
C PHE A 158 14.56 2.22 -4.10
N GLY A 159 14.96 2.21 -5.37
CA GLY A 159 16.38 2.29 -5.74
C GLY A 159 17.04 3.55 -5.21
N PHE A 160 16.41 4.71 -5.43
CA PHE A 160 16.92 5.99 -4.91
C PHE A 160 16.83 6.07 -3.39
N ALA A 161 15.75 5.59 -2.78
CA ALA A 161 15.59 5.53 -1.32
C ALA A 161 16.71 4.70 -0.67
N TYR A 162 17.10 3.56 -1.26
CA TYR A 162 18.17 2.71 -0.76
C TYR A 162 19.50 3.46 -0.65
N PHE A 163 19.85 4.24 -1.67
CA PHE A 163 21.07 5.04 -1.67
C PHE A 163 20.94 6.29 -0.79
N ALA A 164 19.76 6.90 -0.73
CA ALA A 164 19.48 8.07 0.10
C ALA A 164 19.75 7.83 1.59
N VAL A 165 19.59 6.59 2.09
CA VAL A 165 19.86 6.23 3.50
C VAL A 165 21.29 6.58 3.96
N SER A 166 22.28 6.54 3.06
CA SER A 166 23.69 6.77 3.45
C SER A 166 24.43 7.82 2.63
N MET A 167 23.75 8.46 1.67
CA MET A 167 24.33 9.51 0.83
C MET A 167 23.78 10.87 1.25
N ASP A 168 24.15 11.31 2.45
CA ASP A 168 23.71 12.60 2.99
C ASP A 168 24.12 13.75 2.05
N GLY A 169 23.17 14.62 1.71
CA GLY A 169 23.37 15.71 0.75
C GLY A 169 23.65 15.27 -0.70
N GLY A 170 23.56 13.98 -1.00
CA GLY A 170 23.92 13.39 -2.29
C GLY A 170 22.83 13.48 -3.36
N MET A 171 23.21 13.22 -4.62
CA MET A 171 22.27 13.21 -5.76
C MET A 171 21.14 12.19 -5.57
N ALA A 172 21.43 11.04 -4.94
CA ALA A 172 20.41 10.01 -4.70
C ALA A 172 19.31 10.50 -3.75
N GLN A 173 19.68 11.17 -2.65
CA GLN A 173 18.73 11.78 -1.72
C GLN A 173 17.92 12.89 -2.40
N TYR A 174 18.58 13.74 -3.20
CA TYR A 174 17.91 14.79 -3.96
C TYR A 174 16.85 14.22 -4.92
N ILE A 175 17.20 13.21 -5.72
CA ILE A 175 16.26 12.53 -6.62
C ILE A 175 15.14 11.85 -5.82
N TYR A 176 15.47 11.19 -4.71
CA TYR A 176 14.49 10.53 -3.85
C TYR A 176 13.41 11.51 -3.36
N PHE A 177 13.76 12.73 -2.93
CA PHE A 177 12.77 13.72 -2.51
C PHE A 177 11.91 14.25 -3.67
N TRP A 178 12.50 14.49 -4.84
CA TRP A 178 11.73 14.85 -6.04
C TRP A 178 10.76 13.74 -6.45
N MET A 179 11.22 12.49 -6.42
CA MET A 179 10.36 11.35 -6.69
C MET A 179 9.27 11.23 -5.62
N THR A 180 9.57 11.47 -4.36
CA THR A 180 8.60 11.45 -3.25
C THR A 180 7.53 12.53 -3.45
N MET A 181 7.93 13.76 -3.79
CA MET A 181 7.02 14.85 -4.15
C MET A 181 6.09 14.44 -5.30
N PHE A 182 6.65 13.94 -6.40
CA PHE A 182 5.85 13.45 -7.52
C PHE A 182 4.92 12.31 -7.12
N PHE A 183 5.40 11.36 -6.33
CA PHE A 183 4.63 10.21 -5.85
C PHE A 183 3.42 10.66 -5.05
N LEU A 184 3.59 11.61 -4.13
CA LEU A 184 2.51 12.14 -3.29
C LEU A 184 1.42 12.86 -4.11
N LEU A 185 1.80 13.55 -5.19
CA LEU A 185 0.84 14.17 -6.11
C LEU A 185 0.14 13.14 -7.01
N TYR A 186 0.86 12.10 -7.45
CA TYR A 186 0.36 11.08 -8.36
C TYR A 186 -0.52 10.02 -7.67
N VAL A 187 -0.16 9.57 -6.47
CA VAL A 187 -0.80 8.46 -5.75
C VAL A 187 -2.31 8.63 -5.62
N PRO A 188 -2.87 9.82 -5.33
CA PRO A 188 -4.31 10.01 -5.30
C PRO A 188 -5.00 9.64 -6.61
N PHE A 189 -4.38 9.88 -7.76
CA PHE A 189 -5.03 9.71 -9.06
C PHE A 189 -4.69 8.39 -9.75
N SER A 190 -3.98 7.49 -9.06
CA SER A 190 -3.57 6.19 -9.59
C SER A 190 -4.24 5.03 -8.88
N LYS A 191 -4.04 3.82 -9.39
CA LYS A 191 -4.41 2.56 -8.71
C LYS A 191 -3.83 2.42 -7.31
N ILE A 192 -2.76 3.16 -6.98
CA ILE A 192 -2.10 3.06 -5.66
C ILE A 192 -3.06 3.55 -4.57
N SER A 193 -4.02 4.42 -4.88
CA SER A 193 -5.03 4.89 -3.94
C SER A 193 -5.99 3.80 -3.42
N HIS A 194 -5.85 2.53 -3.85
CA HIS A 194 -6.68 1.43 -3.40
C HIS A 194 -6.73 1.26 -1.87
N TYR A 195 -5.67 1.63 -1.14
CA TYR A 195 -5.67 1.56 0.32
C TYR A 195 -6.71 2.48 0.96
N LEU A 196 -7.04 3.61 0.32
CA LEU A 196 -8.10 4.52 0.76
C LEU A 196 -9.47 3.83 0.72
N TYR A 197 -9.71 3.01 -0.31
CA TYR A 197 -10.99 2.34 -0.55
C TYR A 197 -11.13 0.99 0.17
N TYR A 198 -10.02 0.41 0.62
CA TYR A 198 -10.00 -0.88 1.32
C TYR A 198 -11.01 -0.96 2.49
N PRO A 199 -10.99 -0.07 3.50
CA PRO A 199 -11.90 -0.21 4.65
C PRO A 199 -13.37 -0.13 4.23
N PHE A 200 -13.71 0.75 3.30
CA PHE A 200 -15.08 0.92 2.82
C PHE A 200 -15.58 -0.31 2.06
N THR A 201 -14.81 -0.75 1.07
CA THR A 201 -15.17 -1.92 0.24
C THR A 201 -15.31 -3.17 1.11
N ARG A 202 -14.38 -3.41 2.03
CA ARG A 202 -14.42 -4.57 2.93
C ARG A 202 -15.55 -4.49 3.94
N HIS A 203 -15.84 -3.31 4.48
CA HIS A 203 -16.97 -3.09 5.38
C HIS A 203 -18.30 -3.43 4.70
N TYR A 204 -18.59 -2.83 3.53
CA TYR A 204 -19.85 -3.03 2.82
C TYR A 204 -20.00 -4.45 2.26
N PHE A 205 -18.92 -4.99 1.68
CA PHE A 205 -18.92 -6.37 1.22
C PHE A 205 -19.15 -7.35 2.37
N GLY A 206 -18.43 -7.17 3.48
CA GLY A 206 -18.59 -8.02 4.66
C GLY A 206 -19.98 -7.91 5.29
N LYS A 207 -20.58 -6.72 5.29
CA LYS A 207 -21.95 -6.49 5.77
C LYS A 207 -22.96 -7.32 4.96
N SER A 208 -22.83 -7.31 3.64
CA SER A 208 -23.69 -8.08 2.73
C SER A 208 -23.48 -9.58 2.89
N MET A 209 -22.22 -10.04 2.90
CA MET A 209 -21.89 -11.46 3.05
C MET A 209 -22.28 -12.01 4.43
N GLY A 210 -22.18 -11.19 5.48
CA GLY A 210 -22.65 -11.55 6.82
C GLY A 210 -24.16 -11.65 6.91
N ARG A 211 -24.90 -10.82 6.18
CA ARG A 211 -26.37 -10.92 6.09
C ARG A 211 -26.83 -12.18 5.34
N ARG A 212 -26.06 -12.58 4.32
CA ARG A 212 -26.32 -13.78 3.52
C ARG A 212 -25.85 -15.07 4.17
N GLY A 213 -25.29 -15.01 5.39
CA GLY A 213 -24.79 -16.19 6.09
C GLY A 213 -23.48 -16.76 5.56
N VAL A 214 -22.77 -16.03 4.69
CA VAL A 214 -21.52 -16.51 4.07
C VAL A 214 -20.31 -16.18 4.95
N TYR A 215 -20.32 -15.02 5.61
CA TYR A 215 -19.24 -14.60 6.52
C TYR A 215 -19.68 -14.61 7.99
N PRO A 216 -18.82 -15.10 8.90
CA PRO A 216 -17.48 -15.67 8.69
C PRO A 216 -17.46 -17.02 7.94
N ILE A 217 -16.40 -17.30 7.19
CA ILE A 217 -16.26 -18.59 6.48
C ILE A 217 -16.03 -19.69 7.51
N ARG A 218 -16.88 -20.73 7.51
CA ARG A 218 -16.68 -21.95 8.29
C ARG A 218 -15.80 -22.94 7.52
N ARG A 219 -14.87 -23.59 8.19
CA ARG A 219 -14.10 -24.73 7.65
C ARG A 219 -14.41 -25.96 8.49
N GLY A 220 -15.40 -26.74 8.06
CA GLY A 220 -15.92 -27.92 8.75
C GLY A 220 -17.42 -28.10 8.49
N PRO A 221 -18.00 -29.29 8.72
CA PRO A 221 -19.45 -29.48 8.65
C PRO A 221 -20.15 -28.48 9.57
N ALA A 222 -21.28 -27.92 9.13
CA ALA A 222 -22.14 -27.19 10.05
C ALA A 222 -22.55 -28.15 11.17
N ALA A 223 -22.31 -27.78 12.43
CA ALA A 223 -22.90 -28.50 13.54
C ALA A 223 -24.42 -28.46 13.32
N SER A 224 -24.98 -29.63 13.07
CA SER A 224 -26.41 -29.90 12.85
C SER A 224 -27.18 -29.68 14.13
#